data_AF-A0A414I3Z6-F1
#
_entry.id   AF-A0A414I3Z6-F1
#
_cell.length_a   1.000
_cell.length_b   1.000
_cell.length_c   1.000
_cell.angle_alpha   90.00
_cell.angle_beta   90.00
_cell.angle_gamma   90.00
#
_symmetry.space_group_name_H-M   'P 1'
#
loop_
_entity.id
_entity.type
_entity.pdbx_description
1 polymer ?
#
loop_
_entity_poly.entity_id
_entity_poly.type
_entity_poly.pdbx_seq_one_letter_code
_entity_poly.pdbx_strand_id
1 'polypeptide(L)' 'MIAEEVLRYIQLVHRKTYILTHNGTEWLPEYEEELQQIEQELALLRPLVDVEHDRRRERKECLL' A
#
# COMPACT_ATOMS: atom_id res chain seq x y z
N MET A 1 4.79 12.77 -1.29
CA MET A 1 4.49 11.78 -0.24
C MET A 1 5.40 12.02 0.96
N ILE A 2 4.85 12.15 2.16
CA ILE A 2 5.61 12.34 3.41
C ILE A 2 5.96 10.99 4.06
N ALA A 3 6.88 11.00 5.04
CA ALA A 3 7.38 9.77 5.67
C ALA A 3 6.26 8.93 6.31
N GLU A 4 5.26 9.61 6.88
CA GLU A 4 4.11 9.04 7.54
C GLU A 4 3.21 8.29 6.54
N GLU A 5 2.96 8.88 5.36
CA GLU A 5 2.19 8.25 4.27
C GLU A 5 2.91 7.00 3.74
N VAL A 6 4.25 7.03 3.66
CA VAL A 6 5.07 5.89 3.23
C VAL A 6 5.01 4.77 4.26
N LEU A 7 5.18 5.10 5.53
CA LEU A 7 5.08 4.13 6.62
C LEU A 7 3.69 3.48 6.63
N ARG A 8 2.64 4.28 6.50
CA ARG A 8 1.26 3.80 6.47
C ARG A 8 1.00 2.87 5.27
N TYR A 9 1.45 3.24 4.07
CA TYR A 9 1.34 2.40 2.89
C TYR A 9 1.99 1.02 3.10
N ILE A 10 3.22 1.00 3.65
CA ILE A 10 3.95 -0.25 3.92
C ILE A 10 3.20 -1.11 4.93
N GLN A 11 2.68 -0.51 6.01
CA GLN A 11 1.90 -1.23 7.03
C GLN A 11 0.63 -1.87 6.45
N LEU A 12 -0.11 -1.13 5.61
CA LEU A 12 -1.33 -1.62 4.96
C LEU A 12 -1.04 -2.77 4.00
N VAL A 13 -0.02 -2.65 3.14
CA VAL A 13 0.39 -3.72 2.23
C VAL A 13 0.84 -4.96 3.01
N HIS A 14 1.62 -4.77 4.08
CA HIS A 14 2.06 -5.87 4.94
C HIS A 14 0.87 -6.57 5.59
N ARG A 15 -0.11 -5.83 6.14
CA ARG A 15 -1.30 -6.40 6.76
C ARG A 15 -2.20 -7.11 5.76
N LYS A 16 -2.43 -6.53 4.58
CA LYS A 16 -3.15 -7.18 3.48
C LYS A 16 -2.49 -8.50 3.09
N THR A 17 -1.16 -8.50 2.96
CA THR A 17 -0.38 -9.70 2.63
C THR A 17 -0.54 -10.77 3.71
N TYR A 18 -0.44 -10.39 4.99
CA TYR A 18 -0.66 -11.30 6.11
C TYR A 18 -2.04 -11.98 6.02
N ILE A 19 -3.11 -11.21 5.83
CA ILE A 19 -4.48 -11.77 5.73
C ILE A 19 -4.61 -12.71 4.53
N LEU A 20 -4.10 -12.32 3.35
CA LEU A 20 -4.28 -13.08 2.10
C LEU A 20 -3.39 -14.33 2.00
N THR A 21 -2.26 -14.35 2.69
CA THR A 21 -1.31 -15.48 2.67
C THR A 21 -1.55 -16.49 3.79
N HIS A 22 -2.51 -16.21 4.66
CA HIS A 22 -2.96 -17.15 5.68
C HIS A 22 -3.61 -18.36 5.01
N ASN A 23 -3.42 -19.56 5.57
CA ASN A 23 -3.81 -20.86 4.99
C ASN A 23 -5.34 -21.10 4.87
N GLY A 24 -6.16 -20.04 4.85
CA GLY A 24 -7.62 -20.07 4.77
C GLY A 24 -8.32 -20.70 5.98
N THR A 25 -7.58 -21.32 6.90
CA THR A 25 -8.13 -22.11 8.01
C THR A 25 -8.32 -21.25 9.27
N GLU A 26 -7.54 -20.18 9.42
CA GLU A 26 -7.69 -19.20 10.51
C GLU A 26 -8.36 -17.89 10.01
N TRP A 27 -9.21 -17.99 8.98
CA TRP A 27 -9.95 -16.83 8.50
C TRP A 27 -10.93 -16.34 9.58
N LEU A 28 -10.78 -15.08 9.99
CA LEU A 28 -11.70 -14.42 10.91
C LEU A 28 -12.77 -13.64 10.14
N PRO A 29 -14.03 -13.60 10.59
CA PRO A 29 -15.09 -12.84 9.93
C PRO A 29 -14.75 -11.36 9.69
N GLU A 30 -13.97 -10.77 10.59
CA GLU A 30 -13.56 -9.37 10.56
C GLU A 30 -12.57 -9.06 9.42
N TYR A 31 -11.91 -10.07 8.85
CA TYR A 31 -10.93 -9.87 7.78
C TYR A 31 -11.52 -9.34 6.49
N GLU A 32 -12.78 -9.65 6.18
CA GLU A 32 -13.46 -9.11 5.01
C GLU A 32 -13.58 -7.58 5.11
N GLU A 33 -14.08 -7.09 6.24
CA GLU A 33 -14.21 -5.66 6.50
C GLU A 33 -12.83 -4.98 6.57
N GLU A 34 -11.87 -5.60 7.26
CA GLU A 34 -10.51 -5.09 7.36
C GLU A 34 -9.85 -4.96 5.98
N LEU A 35 -10.02 -5.95 5.09
CA LEU A 35 -9.51 -5.89 3.73
C LEU A 35 -10.15 -4.76 2.92
N GLN A 36 -11.46 -4.55 3.04
CA GLN A 36 -12.14 -3.44 2.36
C GLN A 36 -11.61 -2.08 2.82
N GLN A 37 -11.40 -1.89 4.13
CA GLN A 37 -10.82 -0.67 4.69
C GLN A 37 -9.39 -0.46 4.18
N ILE A 38 -8.56 -1.52 4.17
CA ILE A 38 -7.20 -1.47 3.65
C ILE A 38 -7.20 -1.09 2.16
N GLU A 39 -8.10 -1.67 1.35
CA GLU A 39 -8.18 -1.36 -0.08
C GLU A 39 -8.59 0.09 -0.34
N GLN A 40 -9.56 0.62 0.40
CA GLN A 40 -9.97 2.02 0.31
C GLN A 40 -8.81 2.95 0.64
N GLU A 41 -8.07 2.69 1.72
CA GLU A 41 -6.95 3.54 2.11
C GLU A 41 -5.76 3.43 1.13
N LEU A 42 -5.46 2.22 0.66
CA LEU A 42 -4.43 2.03 -0.38
C LEU A 42 -4.79 2.74 -1.69
N ALA A 43 -6.07 2.80 -2.06
CA ALA A 43 -6.51 3.53 -3.25
C ALA A 43 -6.24 5.05 -3.15
N LEU A 44 -6.26 5.63 -1.95
CA LEU A 44 -5.91 7.02 -1.71
C LEU A 44 -4.40 7.27 -1.74
N LEU A 45 -3.61 6.31 -1.24
CA LEU A 45 -2.15 6.43 -1.18
C LEU A 45 -1.46 6.10 -2.51
N ARG A 46 -2.05 5.24 -3.34
CA ARG A 46 -1.44 4.77 -4.61
C ARG A 46 -1.06 5.92 -5.56
N PRO A 47 -1.92 6.92 -5.81
CA PRO A 47 -1.56 8.05 -6.68
C PRO A 47 -0.36 8.85 -6.15
N LEU A 48 -0.21 8.98 -4.83
CA LEU A 48 0.91 9.70 -4.21
C LEU A 48 2.24 8.95 -4.42
N VAL A 49 2.17 7.62 -4.37
CA VAL A 49 3.30 6.73 -4.69
C VAL A 49 3.68 6.88 -6.17
N ASP A 50 2.69 6.85 -7.06
CA ASP A 50 2.91 6.96 -8.51
C ASP A 50 3.56 8.32 -8.87
N VAL A 51 3.07 9.43 -8.30
CA VAL A 51 3.65 10.77 -8.49
C VAL A 51 5.12 10.83 -8.03
N GLU A 52 5.46 10.25 -6.87
CA GLU A 52 6.86 10.24 -6.42
C GLU A 52 7.74 9.32 -7.28
N HIS A 53 7.19 8.22 -7.83
CA HIS A 53 7.90 7.38 -8.78
C HIS A 53 8.20 8.10 -10.09
N ASP A 54 7.23 8.84 -10.64
CA ASP A 54 7.42 9.64 -11.84
C ASP A 54 8.46 10.75 -11.61
N ARG A 55 8.36 11.48 -10.49
CA ARG A 55 9.38 12.48 -10.10
C ARG A 55 10.77 11.86 -9.96
N ARG A 56 10.89 10.63 -9.48
CA ARG A 56 12.17 9.91 -9.41
C ARG A 56 12.68 9.50 -10.79
N ARG A 57 11.80 9.12 -11.71
CA ARG A 57 12.14 8.77 -13.09
C ARG A 57 12.68 9.99 -13.83
N GLU A 58 11.94 11.10 -13.81
CA GLU A 58 12.34 12.35 -14.46
C GLU A 58 13.70 12.86 -13.95
N ARG A 59 13.93 12.79 -12.63
CA ARG A 59 15.24 13.16 -12.06
C ARG A 59 16.39 12.29 -12.56
N LYS A 60 16.15 10.99 -12.77
CA LYS A 60 17.17 10.09 -13.32
C LYS A 60 17.43 10.38 -14.79
N GLU A 61 16.39 10.69 -15.56
CA GLU A 61 16.49 11.03 -16.98
C GLU A 61 17.20 12.38 -17.20
N CYS A 62 16.99 13.38 -16.34
CA CYS A 62 17.75 14.65 -16.38
C CYS A 62 19.23 14.53 -15.98
N LEU A 63 19.65 13.40 -15.38
CA LEU A 63 21.04 13.15 -14.96
C LEU A 63 21.82 12.31 -15.97
N LEU A 64 21.19 11.93 -17.09
CA LEU A 64 21.76 11.16 -18.21
C LEU A 64 21.95 12.07 -19.43
#